data_AF-A0A4Q7M4G4-F1
#
_entry.id   AF-A0A4Q7M4G4-F1
#
_cell.length_a   1.000
_cell.length_b   1.000
_cell.length_c   1.000
_cell.angle_alpha   90.00
_cell.angle_beta   90.00
_cell.angle_gamma   90.00
#
_symmetry.space_group_name_H-M   'P 1'
#
loop_
_entity.id
_entity.type
_entity.pdbx_description
1 polymer ?
#
loop_
_entity_poly.entity_id
_entity_poly.type
_entity_poly.pdbx_seq_one_letter_code
_entity_poly.pdbx_strand_id
1 'polypeptide(L)'
;MTTDDAHARWRAAEIARREAWRLASDRTLERLRRERDAKQAAARARYTDDLAAAFADHLTGDAGADAHTLAHLAVERLFLPADESGAPCDCSCHPRLPEGLHDFGFACRCRGASATTPARTLGGARATWPTLPVDEAARARAADEAQDLAAWLATQPDVVVTEHGGAAPEQWTGAIAGRRFYFRERWEHWTLDLDVHPVPSLAFRGVDPDGVGIYEDDTIDEGTEIAGGSAGCPGYGQTPRERAEFIVGLLRRHITGEDAEDTINQPTPEESQ
;
A
#
# COMPACT_ATOMS: atom_id res chain seq x y z
N MET A 1 18.42 9.18 -38.21
CA MET A 1 17.88 9.49 -36.87
C MET A 1 18.24 8.31 -36.00
N THR A 2 19.14 8.52 -35.05
CA THR A 2 19.65 7.43 -34.22
C THR A 2 18.63 7.10 -33.12
N THR A 3 18.74 5.90 -32.54
CA THR A 3 18.01 5.52 -31.32
C THR A 3 18.23 6.51 -30.18
N ASP A 4 19.42 7.11 -30.13
CA ASP A 4 19.80 8.10 -29.12
C ASP A 4 19.05 9.43 -29.31
N ASP A 5 18.88 9.87 -30.57
CA ASP A 5 18.09 11.08 -30.89
C ASP A 5 16.59 10.89 -30.58
N ALA A 6 16.09 9.67 -30.74
CA ALA A 6 14.71 9.33 -30.38
C ALA A 6 14.52 9.30 -28.86
N HIS A 7 15.44 8.67 -28.13
CA HIS A 7 15.41 8.61 -26.67
C HIS A 7 15.52 10.01 -26.04
N ALA A 8 16.45 10.85 -26.52
CA ALA A 8 16.63 12.21 -26.00
C ALA A 8 15.36 13.07 -26.18
N ARG A 9 14.67 12.95 -27.32
CA ARG A 9 13.40 13.67 -27.56
C ARG A 9 12.25 13.16 -26.72
N TRP A 10 12.12 11.84 -26.55
CA TRP A 10 11.15 11.25 -25.63
C TRP A 10 11.38 11.76 -24.20
N ARG A 11 12.64 11.70 -23.72
CA ARG A 11 13.01 12.14 -22.37
C ARG A 11 12.69 13.61 -22.14
N ALA A 12 13.03 14.49 -23.09
CA ALA A 12 12.71 15.92 -23.00
C ALA A 12 11.19 16.19 -22.96
N ALA A 13 10.40 15.48 -23.78
CA ALA A 13 8.95 15.62 -23.80
C ALA A 13 8.30 15.11 -22.49
N GLU A 14 8.81 13.99 -21.95
CA GLU A 14 8.30 13.40 -20.71
C GLU A 14 8.61 14.28 -19.48
N ILE A 15 9.81 14.87 -19.42
CA ILE A 15 10.15 15.87 -18.39
C ILE A 15 9.18 17.06 -18.47
N ALA A 16 8.95 17.61 -19.67
CA ALA A 16 8.05 18.75 -19.85
C ALA A 16 6.59 18.42 -19.43
N ARG A 17 6.11 17.22 -19.76
CA ARG A 17 4.77 16.74 -19.35
C ARG A 17 4.65 16.62 -17.82
N ARG A 18 5.66 16.05 -17.17
CA ARG A 18 5.69 15.89 -15.70
C ARG A 18 5.80 17.23 -14.97
N GLU A 19 6.58 18.16 -15.49
CA GLU A 19 6.68 19.53 -14.97
C GLU A 19 5.35 20.29 -15.10
N ALA A 20 4.70 20.20 -16.26
CA ALA A 20 3.38 20.80 -16.46
C ALA A 20 2.34 20.23 -15.48
N TRP A 21 2.35 18.91 -15.27
CA TRP A 21 1.48 18.27 -14.28
C TRP A 21 1.80 18.70 -12.85
N ARG A 22 3.09 18.79 -12.47
CA ARG A 22 3.53 19.24 -11.14
C ARG A 22 3.00 20.65 -10.85
N LEU A 23 3.30 21.59 -11.74
CA LEU A 23 2.90 22.99 -11.61
C LEU A 23 1.37 23.18 -11.61
N ALA A 24 0.64 22.38 -12.40
CA ALA A 24 -0.82 22.40 -12.41
C ALA A 24 -1.42 21.82 -11.11
N SER A 25 -0.73 20.88 -10.46
CA SER A 25 -1.28 20.12 -9.34
C SER A 25 -1.06 20.78 -7.97
N ASP A 26 -0.16 21.76 -7.84
CA ASP A 26 0.28 22.27 -6.54
C ASP A 26 -0.85 22.79 -5.63
N ARG A 27 -1.83 23.53 -6.19
CA ARG A 27 -2.96 24.05 -5.39
C ARG A 27 -3.92 22.93 -4.96
N THR A 28 -4.14 21.96 -5.83
CA THR A 28 -4.99 20.80 -5.54
C THR A 28 -4.31 19.91 -4.49
N LEU A 29 -3.01 19.69 -4.62
CA LEU A 29 -2.21 18.91 -3.68
C LEU A 29 -2.15 19.58 -2.30
N GLU A 30 -2.00 20.90 -2.23
CA GLU A 30 -2.01 21.63 -0.95
C GLU A 30 -3.37 21.50 -0.24
N ARG A 31 -4.48 21.63 -0.98
CA ARG A 31 -5.82 21.37 -0.42
C ARG A 31 -5.96 19.93 0.10
N LEU A 32 -5.59 18.95 -0.73
CA LEU A 32 -5.68 17.53 -0.38
C LEU A 32 -4.78 17.19 0.82
N ARG A 33 -3.59 17.81 0.94
CA ARG A 33 -2.72 17.69 2.12
C ARG A 33 -3.43 18.20 3.37
N ARG A 34 -4.03 19.39 3.33
CA ARG A 34 -4.76 19.94 4.49
C ARG A 34 -5.94 19.08 4.90
N GLU A 35 -6.74 18.62 3.94
CA GLU A 35 -7.88 17.73 4.20
C GLU A 35 -7.42 16.41 4.82
N ARG A 36 -6.36 15.83 4.28
CA ARG A 36 -5.71 14.63 4.82
C ARG A 36 -5.20 14.85 6.23
N ASP A 37 -4.46 15.94 6.48
CA ASP A 37 -3.85 16.24 7.77
C ASP A 37 -4.95 16.44 8.84
N ALA A 38 -6.06 17.08 8.47
CA ALA A 38 -7.24 17.21 9.34
C ALA A 38 -7.90 15.86 9.65
N LYS A 39 -8.11 15.00 8.65
CA LYS A 39 -8.66 13.64 8.84
C LYS A 39 -7.74 12.79 9.72
N GLN A 40 -6.43 12.87 9.50
CA GLN A 40 -5.42 12.19 10.31
C GLN A 40 -5.43 12.67 11.76
N ALA A 41 -5.46 13.98 11.99
CA ALA A 41 -5.52 14.54 13.34
C ALA A 41 -6.79 14.10 14.08
N ALA A 42 -7.95 14.15 13.42
CA ALA A 42 -9.21 13.72 14.00
C ALA A 42 -9.24 12.22 14.32
N ALA A 43 -8.66 11.38 13.46
CA ALA A 43 -8.57 9.95 13.71
C ALA A 43 -7.58 9.64 14.84
N ARG A 44 -6.39 10.28 14.87
CA ARG A 44 -5.44 10.13 15.98
C ARG A 44 -6.06 10.46 17.34
N ALA A 45 -6.86 11.53 17.41
CA ALA A 45 -7.59 11.87 18.63
C ALA A 45 -8.50 10.72 19.08
N ARG A 46 -9.37 10.22 18.20
CA ARG A 46 -10.27 9.10 18.51
C ARG A 46 -9.52 7.84 18.97
N TYR A 47 -8.49 7.43 18.24
CA TYR A 47 -7.70 6.24 18.63
C TYR A 47 -6.96 6.43 19.95
N THR A 48 -6.52 7.67 20.25
CA THR A 48 -5.92 8.00 21.55
C THR A 48 -6.96 7.86 22.65
N ASP A 49 -8.18 8.36 22.45
CA ASP A 49 -9.28 8.24 23.41
C ASP A 49 -9.65 6.76 23.65
N ASP A 50 -9.81 5.97 22.58
CA ASP A 50 -10.16 4.54 22.65
C ASP A 50 -9.07 3.73 23.39
N LEU A 51 -7.79 3.96 23.06
CA LEU A 51 -6.67 3.31 23.74
C LEU A 51 -6.52 3.77 25.19
N ALA A 52 -6.79 5.03 25.48
CA ALA A 52 -6.75 5.55 26.85
C ALA A 52 -7.83 4.86 27.70
N ALA A 53 -9.04 4.66 27.15
CA ALA A 53 -10.09 3.88 27.79
C ALA A 53 -9.64 2.43 28.06
N ALA A 54 -9.10 1.75 27.05
CA ALA A 54 -8.60 0.38 27.19
C ALA A 54 -7.45 0.26 28.20
N PHE A 55 -6.54 1.24 28.24
CA PHE A 55 -5.46 1.28 29.23
C PHE A 55 -5.96 1.60 30.63
N ALA A 56 -6.98 2.45 30.79
CA ALA A 56 -7.56 2.73 32.09
C ALA A 56 -8.14 1.46 32.76
N ASP A 57 -8.67 0.53 31.98
CA ASP A 57 -9.19 -0.75 32.47
C ASP A 57 -8.10 -1.75 32.91
N HIS A 58 -6.86 -1.56 32.45
CA HIS A 58 -5.77 -2.52 32.62
C HIS A 58 -4.58 -2.01 33.46
N LEU A 59 -4.44 -0.70 33.62
CA LEU A 59 -3.41 -0.08 34.45
C LEU A 59 -3.82 -0.15 35.93
N THR A 60 -3.49 -1.27 36.57
CA THR A 60 -3.65 -1.44 38.02
C THR A 60 -2.42 -0.91 38.74
N GLY A 61 -2.40 0.39 39.06
CA GLY A 61 -1.50 0.97 40.06
C GLY A 61 -0.54 2.07 39.59
N ASP A 62 0.24 2.55 40.56
CA ASP A 62 1.03 3.81 40.68
C ASP A 62 2.23 3.94 39.69
N ALA A 63 2.11 3.43 38.48
CA ALA A 63 3.05 3.70 37.41
C ALA A 63 2.76 5.12 36.88
N GLY A 64 3.66 6.06 37.17
CA GLY A 64 3.47 7.52 36.99
C GLY A 64 3.25 8.07 35.57
N ALA A 65 2.67 7.31 34.65
CA ALA A 65 2.13 7.79 33.38
C ALA A 65 0.64 7.44 33.31
N ASP A 66 -0.21 8.46 33.13
CA ASP A 66 -1.65 8.24 32.96
C ASP A 66 -1.98 7.51 31.65
N ALA A 67 -3.15 6.86 31.60
CA ALA A 67 -3.60 6.06 30.46
C ALA A 67 -3.60 6.83 29.13
N HIS A 68 -3.89 8.14 29.17
CA HIS A 68 -3.94 8.98 27.99
C HIS A 68 -2.53 9.30 27.47
N THR A 69 -1.57 9.53 28.38
CA THR A 69 -0.15 9.67 28.02
C THR A 69 0.38 8.41 27.33
N LEU A 70 0.05 7.22 27.85
CA LEU A 70 0.45 5.95 27.24
C LEU A 70 -0.23 5.70 25.88
N ALA A 71 -1.51 6.04 25.75
CA ALA A 71 -2.25 5.95 24.49
C ALA A 71 -1.66 6.88 23.42
N HIS A 72 -1.36 8.12 23.78
CA HIS A 72 -0.74 9.09 22.89
C HIS A 72 0.62 8.57 22.38
N LEU A 73 1.48 8.08 23.28
CA LEU A 73 2.78 7.51 22.92
C LEU A 73 2.65 6.29 22.01
N ALA A 74 1.65 5.44 22.23
CA ALA A 74 1.38 4.29 21.37
C ALA A 74 0.94 4.73 19.96
N VAL A 75 0.03 5.69 19.86
CA VAL A 75 -0.45 6.25 18.58
C VAL A 75 0.68 6.95 17.83
N GLU A 76 1.47 7.81 18.48
CA GLU A 76 2.63 8.44 17.85
C GLU A 76 3.60 7.39 17.31
N ARG A 77 3.90 6.35 18.09
CA ARG A 77 4.87 5.33 17.68
C ARG A 77 4.39 4.48 16.51
N LEU A 78 3.09 4.21 16.43
CA LEU A 78 2.48 3.39 15.38
C LEU A 78 2.20 4.17 14.08
N PHE A 79 1.87 5.47 14.19
CA PHE A 79 1.33 6.25 13.07
C PHE A 79 2.13 7.52 12.69
N LEU A 80 3.25 7.82 13.38
CA LEU A 80 4.20 8.89 13.04
C LEU A 80 5.63 8.34 12.85
N PRO A 81 5.86 7.55 11.79
CA PRO A 81 7.19 7.07 11.45
C PRO A 81 8.08 8.26 11.03
N ALA A 82 9.34 8.21 11.44
CA ALA A 82 10.38 9.15 11.01
C ALA A 82 11.50 8.39 10.28
N ASP A 83 12.16 9.06 9.35
CA ASP A 83 13.36 8.54 8.67
C ASP A 83 14.62 8.63 9.57
N GLU A 84 15.79 8.30 9.03
CA GLU A 84 17.07 8.37 9.74
C GLU A 84 17.44 9.79 10.22
N SER A 85 16.89 10.82 9.60
CA SER A 85 17.11 12.23 9.94
C SER A 85 16.12 12.77 10.99
N GLY A 86 15.12 11.98 11.36
CA GLY A 86 14.02 12.40 12.24
C GLY A 86 12.93 13.18 11.51
N ALA A 87 12.98 13.29 10.19
CA ALA A 87 11.91 13.87 9.39
C ALA A 87 10.73 12.88 9.27
N PRO A 88 9.47 13.36 9.21
CA PRO A 88 8.32 12.50 8.96
C PRO A 88 8.52 11.65 7.71
N CYS A 89 8.29 10.34 7.83
CA CYS A 89 8.44 9.41 6.72
C CYS A 89 7.25 9.51 5.76
N ASP A 90 7.53 9.84 4.50
CA ASP A 90 6.52 9.97 3.44
C ASP A 90 6.18 8.64 2.74
N CYS A 91 6.79 7.52 3.14
CA CYS A 91 6.53 6.22 2.53
C CYS A 91 5.04 5.84 2.63
N SER A 92 4.51 5.25 1.55
CA SER A 92 3.14 4.74 1.51
C SER A 92 2.93 3.46 2.31
N CYS A 93 3.98 2.91 2.91
CA CYS A 93 3.98 1.62 3.61
C CYS A 93 3.55 1.70 5.08
N HIS A 94 3.01 2.84 5.52
CA HIS A 94 2.60 3.07 6.91
C HIS A 94 1.08 3.22 6.99
N PRO A 95 0.43 2.68 8.04
CA PRO A 95 -0.99 2.87 8.28
C PRO A 95 -1.25 4.37 8.41
N ARG A 96 -2.17 4.88 7.59
CA ARG A 96 -2.57 6.29 7.59
C ARG A 96 -3.98 6.36 8.11
N LEU A 97 -4.16 6.78 9.35
CA LEU A 97 -5.51 6.96 9.89
C LEU A 97 -6.29 7.99 9.02
N PRO A 98 -7.59 7.79 8.69
CA PRO A 98 -8.49 6.69 9.05
C PRO A 98 -8.46 5.47 8.11
N GLU A 99 -7.62 5.47 7.09
CA GLU A 99 -7.52 4.44 6.04
C GLU A 99 -6.53 3.35 6.50
N GLY A 100 -7.01 2.49 7.40
CA GLY A 100 -6.21 1.47 8.08
C GLY A 100 -6.18 0.12 7.36
N LEU A 101 -5.46 0.02 6.25
CA LEU A 101 -5.12 -1.27 5.63
C LEU A 101 -3.62 -1.28 5.34
N HIS A 102 -2.75 -1.49 6.33
CA HIS A 102 -1.30 -1.66 6.13
C HIS A 102 -0.67 -2.22 7.40
N ASP A 103 -0.63 -3.55 7.63
CA ASP A 103 -0.01 -4.30 8.76
C ASP A 103 0.73 -3.46 9.83
N PHE A 104 0.00 -2.56 10.47
CA PHE A 104 0.43 -1.30 11.09
C PHE A 104 1.86 -0.76 10.80
N GLY A 105 2.35 -0.86 9.55
CA GLY A 105 3.67 -0.39 9.14
C GLY A 105 4.82 -1.18 9.78
N PHE A 106 4.55 -2.38 10.27
CA PHE A 106 5.52 -3.28 10.89
C PHE A 106 6.54 -3.83 9.89
N ALA A 107 6.16 -3.97 8.62
CA ALA A 107 7.05 -4.43 7.54
C ALA A 107 7.84 -3.30 6.84
N CYS A 108 7.78 -2.05 7.30
CA CYS A 108 8.46 -0.93 6.63
C CYS A 108 9.99 -0.94 6.84
N ARG A 109 10.74 -0.80 5.74
CA ARG A 109 12.21 -0.72 5.73
C ARG A 109 12.78 0.41 6.61
N CYS A 110 12.06 1.52 6.76
CA CYS A 110 12.46 2.66 7.61
C CYS A 110 12.46 2.33 9.12
N ARG A 111 11.72 1.29 9.55
CA ARG A 111 11.70 0.84 10.95
C ARG A 111 13.03 0.16 11.35
N GLY A 112 13.81 -0.33 10.39
CA GLY A 112 15.12 -0.95 10.61
C GLY A 112 16.30 0.04 10.60
N ALA A 113 16.12 1.22 10.01
CA ALA A 113 17.20 2.19 9.77
C ALA A 113 17.35 3.24 10.90
N SER A 114 16.29 3.45 11.70
CA SER A 114 16.26 4.40 12.84
C SER A 114 16.97 3.90 14.11
N ALA A 115 18.14 3.27 13.97
CA ALA A 115 18.97 2.88 15.12
C ALA A 115 19.69 4.08 15.80
N THR A 116 19.60 5.29 15.22
CA THR A 116 20.35 6.49 15.64
C THR A 116 19.52 7.60 16.28
N THR A 117 18.18 7.60 16.15
CA THR A 117 17.33 8.37 17.08
C THR A 117 17.29 7.56 18.37
N PRO A 118 17.71 8.11 19.51
CA PRO A 118 18.10 7.29 20.64
C PRO A 118 16.94 6.37 21.02
N ALA A 119 17.29 5.09 21.13
CA ALA A 119 16.53 4.01 21.73
C ALA A 119 16.15 4.29 23.21
N ARG A 120 15.83 5.53 23.59
CA ARG A 120 15.67 6.00 24.97
C ARG A 120 14.24 6.00 25.48
N THR A 121 13.26 5.60 24.68
CA THR A 121 11.91 5.30 25.17
C THR A 121 11.39 3.94 24.73
N LEU A 122 12.14 3.17 23.93
CA LEU A 122 11.84 1.78 23.61
C LEU A 122 13.01 0.81 23.87
N GLY A 123 14.24 1.26 24.15
CA GLY A 123 15.26 0.35 24.70
C GLY A 123 14.87 -0.10 26.12
N GLY A 124 14.42 0.86 26.94
CA GLY A 124 13.80 0.59 28.23
C GLY A 124 12.40 -0.01 28.10
N ALA A 125 11.61 0.45 27.12
CA ALA A 125 10.24 -0.02 26.96
C ALA A 125 10.07 -1.30 26.12
N ARG A 126 11.05 -1.77 25.37
CA ARG A 126 11.04 -3.12 24.78
C ARG A 126 11.35 -4.19 25.84
N ALA A 127 11.95 -3.78 26.95
CA ALA A 127 12.10 -4.60 28.15
C ALA A 127 10.87 -4.58 29.06
N THR A 128 10.00 -3.56 28.96
CA THR A 128 8.77 -3.43 29.78
C THR A 128 7.46 -3.56 28.99
N TRP A 129 7.47 -3.50 27.66
CA TRP A 129 6.38 -4.00 26.85
C TRP A 129 6.37 -5.50 27.10
N PRO A 130 5.23 -6.08 27.50
CA PRO A 130 5.04 -7.50 27.26
C PRO A 130 5.40 -7.71 25.79
N THR A 131 6.26 -8.70 25.50
CA THR A 131 6.19 -9.32 24.18
C THR A 131 4.72 -9.64 23.97
N LEU A 132 4.02 -8.80 23.20
CA LEU A 132 2.67 -9.12 22.79
C LEU A 132 2.81 -10.51 22.20
N PRO A 133 2.12 -11.52 22.73
CA PRO A 133 2.24 -12.85 22.19
C PRO A 133 1.98 -12.72 20.70
N VAL A 134 2.99 -13.01 19.90
CA VAL A 134 2.75 -13.27 18.49
C VAL A 134 1.81 -14.46 18.56
N ASP A 135 0.54 -14.24 18.26
CA ASP A 135 -0.48 -15.26 18.45
C ASP A 135 -0.04 -16.47 17.64
N GLU A 136 0.35 -17.53 18.34
CA GLU A 136 0.80 -18.77 17.71
C GLU A 136 -0.31 -19.31 16.79
N ALA A 137 -1.57 -19.04 17.13
CA ALA A 137 -2.71 -19.35 16.28
C ALA A 137 -2.77 -18.47 15.02
N ALA A 138 -2.34 -17.21 15.08
CA ALA A 138 -2.23 -16.36 13.88
C ALA A 138 -1.10 -16.83 12.96
N ARG A 139 0.06 -17.24 13.50
CA ARG A 139 1.15 -17.84 12.72
C ARG A 139 0.74 -19.16 12.09
N ALA A 140 0.10 -20.04 12.87
CA ALA A 140 -0.40 -21.31 12.37
C ALA A 140 -1.41 -21.08 11.25
N ARG A 141 -2.36 -20.15 11.42
CA ARG A 141 -3.34 -19.79 10.38
C ARG A 141 -2.68 -19.27 9.10
N ALA A 142 -1.70 -18.37 9.21
CA ALA A 142 -0.99 -17.87 8.05
C ALA A 142 -0.21 -18.98 7.31
N ALA A 143 0.36 -19.94 8.06
CA ALA A 143 1.02 -21.10 7.48
C ALA A 143 0.01 -22.04 6.79
N ASP A 144 -1.15 -22.28 7.40
CA ASP A 144 -2.23 -23.07 6.82
C ASP A 144 -2.78 -22.42 5.54
N GLU A 145 -3.01 -21.11 5.54
CA GLU A 145 -3.44 -20.34 4.36
C GLU A 145 -2.40 -20.35 3.24
N ALA A 146 -1.11 -20.24 3.58
CA ALA A 146 -0.03 -20.34 2.60
C ALA A 146 0.05 -21.75 1.98
N GLN A 147 -0.15 -22.80 2.79
CA GLN A 147 -0.17 -24.18 2.32
C GLN A 147 -1.40 -24.47 1.43
N ASP A 148 -2.58 -23.96 1.80
CA ASP A 148 -3.80 -24.09 1.01
C ASP A 148 -3.67 -23.39 -0.35
N LEU A 149 -3.15 -22.16 -0.37
CA LEU A 149 -2.85 -21.44 -1.60
C LEU A 149 -1.84 -22.22 -2.47
N ALA A 150 -0.76 -22.72 -1.90
CA ALA A 150 0.26 -23.46 -2.64
C ALA A 150 -0.31 -24.77 -3.24
N ALA A 151 -1.12 -25.50 -2.46
CA ALA A 151 -1.79 -26.71 -2.93
C ALA A 151 -2.76 -26.39 -4.07
N TRP A 152 -3.52 -25.30 -3.97
CA TRP A 152 -4.42 -24.86 -5.03
C TRP A 152 -3.66 -24.44 -6.29
N LEU A 153 -2.63 -23.60 -6.18
CA LEU A 153 -1.81 -23.17 -7.33
C LEU A 153 -1.16 -24.36 -8.06
N ALA A 154 -0.75 -25.40 -7.34
CA ALA A 154 -0.22 -26.63 -7.94
C ALA A 154 -1.23 -27.35 -8.86
N THR A 155 -2.53 -27.07 -8.71
CA THR A 155 -3.59 -27.57 -9.61
C THR A 155 -3.86 -26.68 -10.83
N GLN A 156 -3.18 -25.53 -10.95
CA GLN A 156 -3.36 -24.54 -12.02
C GLN A 156 -2.13 -24.53 -12.95
N PRO A 157 -2.01 -25.47 -13.92
CA PRO A 157 -0.77 -25.68 -14.68
C PRO A 157 -0.40 -24.52 -15.63
N ASP A 158 -1.35 -23.66 -15.95
CA ASP A 158 -1.20 -22.48 -16.80
C ASP A 158 -0.84 -21.21 -16.00
N VAL A 159 -0.86 -21.26 -14.66
CA VAL A 159 -0.65 -20.12 -13.78
C VAL A 159 0.67 -20.26 -13.03
N VAL A 160 1.47 -19.20 -13.05
CA VAL A 160 2.68 -19.06 -12.25
C VAL A 160 2.56 -17.77 -11.45
N VAL A 161 2.49 -17.86 -10.13
CA VAL A 161 2.56 -16.68 -9.24
C VAL A 161 4.01 -16.51 -8.79
N THR A 162 4.62 -15.37 -9.11
CA THR A 162 6.01 -15.06 -8.75
C THR A 162 6.11 -14.27 -7.45
N GLU A 163 5.12 -13.43 -7.18
CA GLU A 163 5.03 -12.63 -5.98
C GLU A 163 3.57 -12.44 -5.62
N HIS A 164 3.22 -12.60 -4.35
CA HIS A 164 1.91 -12.24 -3.83
C HIS A 164 2.00 -11.79 -2.38
N GLY A 165 1.09 -10.92 -1.98
CA GLY A 165 0.96 -10.44 -0.61
C GLY A 165 0.99 -8.92 -0.53
N GLY A 166 1.37 -8.41 0.65
CA GLY A 166 1.13 -7.02 1.02
C GLY A 166 -0.22 -6.90 1.71
N ALA A 167 -0.22 -6.43 2.97
CA ALA A 167 -1.45 -6.23 3.73
C ALA A 167 -2.25 -5.01 3.23
N ALA A 168 -1.53 -3.98 2.74
CA ALA A 168 -1.89 -3.23 1.54
C ALA A 168 -0.66 -2.43 1.05
N PRO A 169 -0.59 -2.02 -0.23
CA PRO A 169 -1.44 -2.55 -1.29
C PRO A 169 -1.26 -4.06 -1.38
N GLU A 170 -2.35 -4.80 -1.52
CA GLU A 170 -2.23 -6.21 -1.88
C GLU A 170 -1.82 -6.27 -3.35
N GLN A 171 -0.78 -7.05 -3.63
CA GLN A 171 -0.17 -7.14 -4.94
C GLN A 171 0.00 -8.59 -5.31
N TRP A 172 -0.32 -8.91 -6.57
CA TRP A 172 -0.02 -10.22 -7.14
C TRP A 172 0.63 -10.02 -8.50
N THR A 173 1.76 -10.68 -8.69
CA THR A 173 2.49 -10.68 -9.95
C THR A 173 2.71 -12.12 -10.37
N GLY A 174 2.52 -12.37 -11.66
CA GLY A 174 2.71 -13.70 -12.21
C GLY A 174 2.53 -13.76 -13.71
N ALA A 175 2.34 -14.97 -14.21
CA ALA A 175 1.98 -15.23 -15.59
C ALA A 175 0.83 -16.23 -15.65
N ILE A 176 -0.03 -16.06 -16.66
CA ILE A 176 -1.09 -17.00 -17.02
C ILE A 176 -1.01 -17.27 -18.52
N ALA A 177 -1.00 -18.54 -18.92
CA ALA A 177 -0.83 -18.94 -20.33
C ALA A 177 0.35 -18.22 -21.04
N GLY A 178 1.43 -17.94 -20.29
CA GLY A 178 2.62 -17.23 -20.77
C GLY A 178 2.51 -15.70 -20.82
N ARG A 179 1.38 -15.11 -20.43
CA ARG A 179 1.15 -13.65 -20.38
C ARG A 179 1.32 -13.13 -18.96
N ARG A 180 2.15 -12.10 -18.78
CA ARG A 180 2.40 -11.51 -17.46
C ARG A 180 1.19 -10.70 -17.00
N PHE A 181 0.80 -10.88 -15.73
CA PHE A 181 -0.24 -10.10 -15.10
C PHE A 181 0.27 -9.39 -13.86
N TYR A 182 -0.40 -8.29 -13.52
CA TYR A 182 -0.20 -7.54 -12.30
C TYR A 182 -1.55 -7.17 -11.72
N PHE A 183 -1.83 -7.63 -10.51
CA PHE A 183 -2.99 -7.24 -9.75
C PHE A 183 -2.55 -6.34 -8.62
N ARG A 184 -3.33 -5.30 -8.36
CA ARG A 184 -3.10 -4.40 -7.23
C ARG A 184 -4.42 -3.95 -6.64
N GLU A 185 -4.59 -4.22 -5.35
CA GLU A 185 -5.59 -3.54 -4.53
C GLU A 185 -4.93 -2.34 -3.83
N ARG A 186 -5.62 -1.22 -3.84
CA ARG A 186 -5.28 -0.03 -3.08
C ARG A 186 -6.55 0.75 -2.74
N TRP A 187 -6.76 1.01 -1.45
CA TRP A 187 -7.86 1.83 -0.96
C TRP A 187 -9.24 1.26 -1.34
N GLU A 188 -9.42 -0.05 -1.14
CA GLU A 188 -10.66 -0.78 -1.43
C GLU A 188 -11.02 -0.82 -2.91
N HIS A 189 -10.11 -0.39 -3.78
CA HIS A 189 -10.21 -0.46 -5.22
C HIS A 189 -9.06 -1.31 -5.77
N TRP A 190 -9.37 -2.20 -6.69
CA TRP A 190 -8.36 -3.05 -7.33
C TRP A 190 -8.37 -2.85 -8.84
N THR A 191 -7.19 -3.03 -9.43
CA THR A 191 -6.97 -3.11 -10.86
C THR A 191 -6.25 -4.42 -11.19
N LEU A 192 -6.50 -4.93 -12.38
CA LEU A 192 -5.87 -6.12 -12.94
C LEU A 192 -5.36 -5.81 -14.35
N ASP A 193 -4.06 -5.86 -14.50
CA ASP A 193 -3.36 -5.62 -15.74
C ASP A 193 -2.86 -6.93 -16.34
N LEU A 194 -2.93 -7.05 -17.67
CA LEU A 194 -2.40 -8.17 -18.45
C LEU A 194 -1.41 -7.67 -19.51
N ASP A 195 -0.55 -8.56 -19.99
CA ASP A 195 0.57 -8.26 -20.89
C ASP A 195 1.53 -7.21 -20.30
N VAL A 196 1.76 -7.35 -19.00
CA VAL A 196 2.63 -6.46 -18.24
C VAL A 196 4.07 -6.59 -18.74
N HIS A 197 4.65 -5.47 -19.17
CA HIS A 197 6.01 -5.40 -19.67
C HIS A 197 6.72 -4.14 -19.17
N PRO A 198 8.05 -4.21 -19.01
CA PRO A 198 8.83 -3.05 -18.61
C PRO A 198 8.80 -1.99 -19.71
N VAL A 199 8.49 -0.76 -19.34
CA VAL A 199 8.58 0.41 -20.21
C VAL A 199 9.51 1.47 -19.59
N PRO A 200 10.23 2.23 -20.43
CA PRO A 200 11.03 3.36 -19.95
C PRO A 200 10.18 4.35 -19.17
N SER A 201 10.67 4.78 -18.01
CA SER A 201 10.02 5.77 -17.17
C SER A 201 11.05 6.75 -16.61
N LEU A 202 10.56 7.77 -15.92
CA LEU A 202 11.38 8.73 -15.20
C LEU A 202 11.00 8.74 -13.72
N ALA A 203 11.99 8.50 -12.86
CA ALA A 203 11.82 8.62 -11.42
C ALA A 203 12.14 10.05 -10.96
N PHE A 204 11.25 10.65 -10.19
CA PHE A 204 11.51 11.94 -9.55
C PHE A 204 12.48 11.75 -8.38
N ARG A 205 13.53 12.58 -8.34
CA ARG A 205 14.57 12.52 -7.28
C ARG A 205 14.63 13.77 -6.41
N GLY A 206 13.91 14.82 -6.80
CA GLY A 206 13.90 16.06 -6.06
C GLY A 206 13.80 17.24 -7.00
N VAL A 207 14.13 18.41 -6.48
CA VAL A 207 14.10 19.68 -7.19
C VAL A 207 15.49 20.30 -7.09
N ASP A 208 15.97 20.90 -8.17
CA ASP A 208 17.22 21.65 -8.20
C ASP A 208 17.04 23.06 -7.55
N PRO A 209 18.13 23.83 -7.35
CA PRO A 209 18.06 25.17 -6.76
C PRO A 209 17.19 26.17 -7.52
N ASP A 210 16.96 25.96 -8.82
CA ASP A 210 16.16 26.82 -9.68
C ASP A 210 14.67 26.41 -9.68
N GLY A 211 14.32 25.38 -8.90
CA GLY A 211 12.94 24.91 -8.75
C GLY A 211 12.51 23.89 -9.81
N VAL A 212 13.43 23.38 -10.63
CA VAL A 212 13.15 22.40 -11.70
C VAL A 212 13.31 20.98 -11.16
N GLY A 213 12.39 20.07 -11.53
CA GLY A 213 12.45 18.67 -11.12
C GLY A 213 13.65 17.94 -11.70
N ILE A 214 14.32 17.16 -10.84
CA ILE A 214 15.40 16.26 -11.20
C ILE A 214 14.81 14.88 -11.43
N TYR A 215 15.05 14.33 -12.63
CA TYR A 215 14.51 13.04 -13.08
C TYR A 215 15.63 12.10 -13.54
N GLU A 216 15.58 10.85 -13.10
CA GLU A 216 16.49 9.79 -13.54
C GLU A 216 15.74 8.77 -14.42
N ASP A 217 16.47 8.14 -15.35
CA ASP A 217 15.91 7.01 -16.10
C ASP A 217 15.53 5.90 -15.11
N ASP A 218 14.33 5.38 -15.29
CA ASP A 218 13.77 4.29 -14.52
C ASP A 218 13.01 3.35 -15.46
N THR A 219 12.48 2.28 -14.92
CA THR A 219 11.60 1.38 -15.65
C THR A 219 10.42 1.05 -14.77
N ILE A 220 9.22 1.20 -15.32
CA ILE A 220 8.00 0.76 -14.66
C ILE A 220 7.40 -0.37 -15.48
N ASP A 221 6.68 -1.25 -14.80
CA ASP A 221 5.88 -2.26 -15.46
C ASP A 221 4.55 -1.62 -15.88
N GLU A 222 4.23 -1.67 -17.17
CA GLU A 222 2.93 -1.25 -17.73
C GLU A 222 2.25 -2.45 -18.40
N GLY A 223 0.94 -2.55 -18.20
CA GLY A 223 0.08 -3.55 -18.85
C GLY A 223 -1.23 -2.93 -19.32
N THR A 224 -2.05 -3.73 -20.01
CA THR A 224 -3.42 -3.35 -20.33
C THR A 224 -4.31 -3.67 -19.14
N GLU A 225 -4.97 -2.67 -18.57
CA GLU A 225 -6.01 -2.89 -17.56
C GLU A 225 -7.17 -3.65 -18.23
N ILE A 226 -7.40 -4.88 -17.75
CA ILE A 226 -8.47 -5.75 -18.26
C ILE A 226 -9.69 -5.78 -17.34
N ALA A 227 -9.52 -5.41 -16.08
CA ALA A 227 -10.60 -5.33 -15.10
C ALA A 227 -10.21 -4.43 -13.92
N GLY A 228 -11.22 -3.82 -13.31
CA GLY A 228 -11.09 -3.09 -12.05
C GLY A 228 -12.39 -3.15 -11.26
N GLY A 229 -12.31 -2.91 -9.94
CA GLY A 229 -13.49 -3.00 -9.09
C GLY A 229 -13.23 -2.67 -7.63
N SER A 230 -14.26 -2.82 -6.80
CA SER A 230 -14.12 -2.65 -5.35
C SER A 230 -13.74 -3.98 -4.68
N ALA A 231 -12.92 -3.94 -3.62
CA ALA A 231 -12.62 -5.10 -2.78
C ALA A 231 -13.85 -5.66 -2.05
N GLY A 232 -14.96 -4.90 -2.00
CA GLY A 232 -16.26 -5.37 -1.53
C GLY A 232 -17.06 -6.17 -2.56
N CYS A 233 -16.55 -6.39 -3.78
CA CYS A 233 -17.30 -7.09 -4.82
C CYS A 233 -17.50 -8.58 -4.49
N PRO A 234 -18.64 -9.18 -4.90
CA PRO A 234 -18.85 -10.61 -4.76
C PRO A 234 -17.71 -11.41 -5.37
N GLY A 235 -17.21 -12.40 -4.64
CA GLY A 235 -16.14 -13.28 -5.09
C GLY A 235 -14.72 -12.74 -4.89
N TYR A 236 -14.51 -11.51 -4.39
CA TYR A 236 -13.16 -11.00 -4.09
C TYR A 236 -12.38 -11.93 -3.15
N GLY A 237 -13.06 -12.50 -2.15
CA GLY A 237 -12.46 -13.44 -1.20
C GLY A 237 -11.87 -12.78 0.04
N GLN A 238 -11.67 -13.56 1.10
CA GLN A 238 -11.07 -13.16 2.38
C GLN A 238 -9.75 -13.89 2.63
N THR A 239 -9.51 -15.03 1.98
CA THR A 239 -8.25 -15.76 2.07
C THR A 239 -7.35 -15.51 0.84
N PRO A 240 -6.03 -15.72 0.94
CA PRO A 240 -5.13 -15.64 -0.22
C PRO A 240 -5.56 -16.58 -1.36
N ARG A 241 -6.07 -17.78 -1.04
CA ARG A 241 -6.57 -18.71 -2.04
C ARG A 241 -7.80 -18.18 -2.77
N GLU A 242 -8.80 -17.68 -2.04
CA GLU A 242 -10.01 -17.13 -2.66
C GLU A 242 -9.68 -15.94 -3.57
N ARG A 243 -8.72 -15.10 -3.16
CA ARG A 243 -8.22 -14.00 -3.99
C ARG A 243 -7.48 -14.49 -5.23
N ALA A 244 -6.67 -15.55 -5.11
CA ALA A 244 -6.04 -16.17 -6.27
C ALA A 244 -7.08 -16.78 -7.23
N GLU A 245 -8.11 -17.44 -6.71
CA GLU A 245 -9.24 -17.96 -7.50
C GLU A 245 -9.97 -16.83 -8.25
N PHE A 246 -10.21 -15.70 -7.57
CA PHE A 246 -10.81 -14.51 -8.17
C PHE A 246 -9.98 -13.95 -9.32
N ILE A 247 -8.69 -13.69 -9.08
CA ILE A 247 -7.76 -13.11 -10.07
C ILE A 247 -7.61 -14.05 -11.27
N VAL A 248 -7.35 -15.33 -11.04
CA VAL A 248 -7.20 -16.33 -12.11
C VAL A 248 -8.51 -16.50 -12.89
N GLY A 249 -9.65 -16.43 -12.21
CA GLY A 249 -10.97 -16.48 -12.86
C GLY A 249 -11.17 -15.32 -13.84
N LEU A 250 -10.87 -14.09 -13.42
CA LEU A 250 -10.93 -12.90 -14.29
C LEU A 250 -9.99 -13.03 -15.49
N LEU A 251 -8.74 -13.42 -15.23
CA LEU A 251 -7.75 -13.60 -16.30
C LEU A 251 -8.20 -14.63 -17.35
N ARG A 252 -8.75 -15.77 -16.90
CA ARG A 252 -9.21 -16.81 -17.82
C ARG A 252 -10.39 -16.35 -18.66
N ARG A 253 -11.41 -15.72 -18.06
CA ARG A 253 -12.56 -15.18 -18.81
C ARG A 253 -12.13 -14.17 -19.88
N HIS A 254 -11.18 -13.31 -19.53
CA HIS A 254 -10.61 -12.36 -20.47
C HIS A 254 -9.88 -13.06 -21.62
N ILE A 255 -9.05 -14.05 -21.32
CA ILE A 255 -8.30 -14.81 -22.34
C ILE A 255 -9.21 -15.62 -23.25
N THR A 256 -10.31 -16.20 -22.73
CA THR A 256 -11.27 -16.98 -23.50
C THR A 256 -12.27 -16.11 -24.27
N GLY A 257 -12.29 -14.79 -24.02
CA GLY A 257 -13.20 -13.86 -24.68
C GLY A 257 -14.63 -13.91 -24.15
N GLU A 258 -14.83 -14.42 -22.93
CA GLU A 258 -16.14 -14.46 -22.26
C GLU A 258 -16.57 -13.08 -21.73
N ASP A 259 -15.74 -12.05 -21.87
CA ASP A 259 -15.93 -10.69 -21.32
C ASP A 259 -16.76 -9.73 -22.20
N ALA A 260 -17.38 -10.19 -23.30
CA ALA A 260 -18.24 -9.31 -24.11
C ALA A 260 -19.68 -9.26 -23.54
N GLU A 261 -19.88 -8.57 -22.40
CA GLU A 261 -21.02 -7.66 -22.11
C GLU A 261 -21.37 -7.47 -20.62
N ASP A 262 -20.88 -8.28 -19.68
CA ASP A 262 -21.43 -8.28 -18.32
C ASP A 262 -20.36 -8.33 -17.22
N THR A 263 -19.62 -7.22 -16.97
CA THR A 263 -19.20 -6.89 -15.60
C THR A 263 -18.72 -5.43 -15.42
N ILE A 264 -19.46 -4.72 -14.55
CA ILE A 264 -19.00 -3.61 -13.69
C ILE A 264 -18.71 -2.27 -14.40
N ASN A 265 -19.76 -1.64 -14.92
CA ASN A 265 -19.84 -0.18 -14.90
C ASN A 265 -21.26 0.23 -14.47
N GLN A 266 -21.56 0.10 -13.17
CA GLN A 266 -22.68 0.84 -12.58
C GLN A 266 -22.12 2.06 -11.86
N PRO A 267 -22.43 3.29 -12.32
CA PRO A 267 -22.16 4.48 -11.53
C PRO A 267 -22.98 4.43 -10.23
N THR A 268 -22.35 4.83 -9.13
CA THR A 268 -22.99 5.03 -7.83
C THR A 268 -24.18 5.99 -7.95
N PRO A 269 -25.34 5.70 -7.32
CA PRO A 269 -26.50 6.58 -7.38
C PRO A 269 -26.36 7.74 -6.40
N GLU A 270 -25.55 8.74 -6.72
CA GLU A 270 -25.46 9.99 -5.91
C GLU A 270 -25.17 11.27 -6.73
N GLU A 271 -25.62 11.35 -7.99
CA GLU A 271 -25.67 12.63 -8.73
C GLU A 271 -27.01 12.78 -9.47
N SER A 272 -28.10 12.86 -8.70
CA SER A 272 -29.39 13.37 -9.18
C SER A 272 -30.11 14.10 -8.05
N GLN A 273 -29.59 15.28 -7.71
CA GLN A 273 -30.37 16.42 -7.22
C GLN A 273 -29.87 17.69 -7.88
#